data_AF-A0A7X8TIE9-F1
#
_entry.id   AF-A0A7X8TIE9-F1
#
_cell.length_a   1.000
_cell.length_b   1.000
_cell.length_c   1.000
_cell.angle_alpha   90.00
_cell.angle_beta   90.00
_cell.angle_gamma   90.00
#
_symmetry.space_group_name_H-M   'P 1'
#
loop_
_entity.id
_entity.type
_entity.pdbx_description
1 polymer ?
#
loop_
_entity_poly.entity_id
_entity_poly.type
_entity_poly.pdbx_seq_one_letter_code
_entity_poly.pdbx_strand_id
1 'polypeptide(L)'
;MNRVPGGLMLIPLILGSIIGTFFMPALEIGSFTTALFVDSALPLIALLIFATGTQVTLRSTGPVLAHAGTILLMKSLVPATLVILLGLWVGLDGVLGVSILALLVILDNSNGGLWLAFTGRYGDKRDRGAYMASAVNDGPFISMLFLGVSGLADIPILALVAAIIPFFLGMLVGNLDDKWRNIMVPVPNIVIPFFAFALGTGIDLTAVVTGGAQGLIVGLIAAPFTGFLVYLGYRFMLRRGVKSGLGFAAGTTAGNAIATPAVIAEIDSTFAPYVADATAQVAASALITAIIAPLIASYVLKRNGALEPAEDVAEATEAATATEAPTEGTGSGEGGSTGETRE
;
A
#
# COMPACT_ATOMS: atom_id res chain seq x y z
N MET A 1 5.23 16.39 6.60
CA MET A 1 4.54 15.15 6.16
C MET A 1 5.49 13.96 6.02
N ASN A 2 6.59 14.04 5.25
CA ASN A 2 7.47 12.88 4.96
C ASN A 2 8.28 12.28 6.14
N ARG A 3 8.28 12.92 7.31
CA ARG A 3 9.00 12.41 8.50
C ARG A 3 8.17 11.45 9.36
N VAL A 4 6.86 11.38 9.11
CA VAL A 4 5.93 10.51 9.85
C VAL A 4 5.43 9.45 8.86
N PRO A 5 5.61 8.14 9.14
CA PRO A 5 4.99 7.09 8.34
C PRO A 5 3.49 7.37 8.19
N GLY A 6 2.87 7.22 7.02
CA GLY A 6 1.45 7.59 6.82
C GLY A 6 1.10 9.08 6.99
N GLY A 7 2.06 9.95 7.32
CA GLY A 7 1.85 11.38 7.56
C GLY A 7 1.46 12.18 6.31
N LEU A 8 1.66 11.62 5.12
CA LEU A 8 1.12 12.16 3.87
C LEU A 8 -0.42 12.15 3.84
N MET A 9 -1.05 11.25 4.59
CA MET A 9 -2.50 11.12 4.65
C MET A 9 -3.08 11.62 5.97
N LEU A 10 -2.53 11.20 7.11
CA LEU A 10 -3.10 11.50 8.42
C LEU A 10 -3.07 13.01 8.72
N ILE A 11 -1.97 13.70 8.39
CA ILE A 11 -1.83 15.14 8.69
C ILE A 11 -2.86 15.95 7.90
N PRO A 12 -2.99 15.79 6.56
CA PRO A 12 -4.02 16.49 5.81
C PRO A 12 -5.45 16.12 6.24
N LEU A 13 -5.71 14.86 6.60
CA LEU A 13 -7.03 14.44 7.10
C LEU A 13 -7.41 15.14 8.42
N ILE A 14 -6.49 15.19 9.39
CA ILE A 14 -6.70 15.93 10.64
C ILE A 14 -6.89 17.42 10.37
N LEU A 15 -6.07 18.01 9.49
CA LEU A 15 -6.22 19.41 9.10
C LEU A 15 -7.57 19.67 8.45
N GLY A 16 -8.01 18.78 7.55
CA GLY A 16 -9.33 18.80 6.93
C GLY A 16 -10.43 18.79 7.99
N SER A 17 -10.34 17.89 8.98
CA SER A 17 -11.31 17.79 10.08
C SER A 17 -11.35 19.06 10.95
N ILE A 18 -10.20 19.64 11.28
CA ILE A 18 -10.13 20.92 12.02
C ILE A 18 -10.78 22.04 11.20
N ILE A 19 -10.43 22.17 9.93
CA ILE A 19 -10.95 23.23 9.06
C ILE A 19 -12.44 23.02 8.78
N GLY A 20 -12.88 21.79 8.52
CA GLY A 20 -14.30 21.45 8.33
C GLY A 20 -15.13 21.71 9.60
N THR A 21 -14.56 21.48 10.78
CA THR A 21 -15.28 21.74 12.05
C THR A 21 -15.41 23.23 12.37
N PHE A 22 -14.35 24.02 12.17
CA PHE A 22 -14.29 25.40 12.67
C PHE A 22 -14.35 26.49 11.59
N PHE A 23 -14.04 26.16 10.33
CA PHE A 23 -13.78 27.13 9.26
C PHE A 23 -14.38 26.69 7.89
N MET A 24 -15.38 25.80 7.87
CA MET A 24 -15.99 25.30 6.63
C MET A 24 -16.45 26.40 5.65
N PRO A 25 -17.07 27.51 6.10
CA PRO A 25 -17.48 28.59 5.18
C PRO A 25 -16.33 29.21 4.38
N ALA A 26 -15.08 29.10 4.85
CA ALA A 26 -13.91 29.56 4.11
C ALA A 26 -13.56 28.66 2.91
N LEU A 27 -13.96 27.38 2.95
CA LEU A 27 -13.76 26.41 1.87
C LEU A 27 -14.97 26.36 0.92
N GLU A 28 -16.16 26.73 1.38
CA GLU A 28 -17.42 26.73 0.61
C GLU A 28 -17.67 28.02 -0.18
N ILE A 29 -16.62 28.78 -0.50
CA ILE A 29 -16.71 30.00 -1.31
C ILE A 29 -17.01 29.73 -2.81
N GLY A 30 -17.08 28.46 -3.21
CA GLY A 30 -17.30 28.00 -4.58
C GLY A 30 -16.03 27.93 -5.44
N SER A 31 -16.23 27.65 -6.73
CA SER A 31 -15.16 27.59 -7.74
C SER A 31 -14.06 26.58 -7.39
N PHE A 32 -12.81 26.86 -7.80
CA PHE A 32 -11.66 25.98 -7.64
C PHE A 32 -11.35 25.63 -6.19
N THR A 33 -11.65 26.50 -5.23
CA THR A 33 -11.37 26.26 -3.81
C THR A 33 -12.23 25.12 -3.29
N THR A 34 -13.56 25.21 -3.44
CA THR A 34 -14.47 24.15 -3.01
C THR A 34 -14.21 22.86 -3.79
N ALA A 35 -14.03 22.97 -5.12
CA ALA A 35 -13.76 21.82 -5.96
C ALA A 35 -12.49 21.06 -5.58
N LEU A 36 -11.43 21.75 -5.14
CA LEU A 36 -10.14 21.13 -4.78
C LEU A 36 -10.10 20.65 -3.32
N PHE A 37 -10.70 21.39 -2.38
CA PHE A 37 -10.53 21.14 -0.96
C PHE A 37 -11.73 20.48 -0.27
N VAL A 38 -12.88 20.40 -0.94
CA VAL A 38 -14.11 19.77 -0.42
C VAL A 38 -14.54 18.61 -1.34
N ASP A 39 -14.72 18.88 -2.63
CA ASP A 39 -15.33 17.90 -3.56
C ASP A 39 -14.32 16.97 -4.25
N SER A 40 -13.01 17.20 -4.06
CA SER A 40 -11.97 16.54 -4.84
C SER A 40 -11.71 15.08 -4.48
N ALA A 41 -12.31 14.58 -3.40
CA ALA A 41 -11.98 13.27 -2.86
C ALA A 41 -12.07 12.16 -3.91
N LEU A 42 -13.27 11.92 -4.45
CA LEU A 42 -13.51 10.85 -5.42
C LEU A 42 -12.71 11.01 -6.73
N PRO A 43 -12.66 12.19 -7.39
CA PRO A 43 -11.85 12.37 -8.59
C PRO A 43 -10.36 12.08 -8.39
N LEU A 44 -9.79 12.52 -7.27
CA LEU A 44 -8.37 12.31 -6.97
C LEU A 44 -8.07 10.85 -6.57
N ILE A 45 -9.02 10.16 -5.92
CA ILE A 45 -8.94 8.72 -5.67
C ILE A 45 -9.00 7.95 -7.01
N ALA A 46 -9.87 8.33 -7.94
CA ALA A 46 -9.92 7.72 -9.27
C ALA A 46 -8.61 7.91 -10.05
N LEU A 47 -8.01 9.10 -9.95
CA LEU A 47 -6.69 9.38 -10.53
C LEU A 47 -5.58 8.56 -9.87
N LEU A 48 -5.63 8.38 -8.54
CA LEU A 48 -4.72 7.51 -7.81
C LEU A 48 -4.79 6.06 -8.30
N ILE A 49 -6.00 5.52 -8.46
CA ILE A 49 -6.24 4.16 -8.96
C ILE A 49 -5.69 4.02 -10.38
N PHE A 50 -5.96 5.00 -11.25
CA PHE A 50 -5.41 5.03 -12.61
C PHE A 50 -3.88 5.04 -12.61
N ALA A 51 -3.25 5.95 -11.86
CA ALA A 51 -1.79 6.05 -11.76
C ALA A 51 -1.16 4.77 -11.18
N THR A 52 -1.84 4.10 -10.25
CA THR A 52 -1.42 2.80 -9.71
C THR A 52 -1.47 1.72 -10.80
N GLY A 53 -2.54 1.71 -11.62
CA GLY A 53 -2.66 0.83 -12.79
C GLY A 53 -1.50 0.97 -13.77
N THR A 54 -1.04 2.19 -14.07
CA THR A 54 0.08 2.44 -15.01
C THR A 54 1.40 1.77 -14.60
N GLN A 55 1.56 1.46 -13.32
CA GLN A 55 2.78 0.84 -12.79
C GLN A 55 2.78 -0.69 -12.92
N VAL A 56 1.62 -1.30 -13.23
CA VAL A 56 1.48 -2.75 -13.41
C VAL A 56 1.87 -3.13 -14.84
N THR A 57 2.80 -4.08 -14.95
CA THR A 57 3.26 -4.59 -16.24
C THR A 57 2.63 -5.95 -16.53
N LEU A 58 2.19 -6.18 -17.77
CA LEU A 58 1.56 -7.44 -18.19
C LEU A 58 2.56 -8.59 -18.40
N ARG A 59 3.86 -8.30 -18.40
CA ARG A 59 4.93 -9.27 -18.64
C ARG A 59 5.37 -9.94 -17.33
N SER A 60 4.51 -10.76 -16.73
CA SER A 60 4.84 -11.52 -15.52
C SER A 60 5.19 -12.97 -15.86
N THR A 61 6.25 -13.50 -15.23
CA THR A 61 6.60 -14.92 -15.35
C THR A 61 5.68 -15.78 -14.46
N GLY A 62 5.52 -17.06 -14.77
CA GLY A 62 4.72 -18.00 -13.95
C GLY A 62 5.05 -17.96 -12.45
N PRO A 63 6.33 -17.92 -12.04
CA PRO A 63 6.70 -17.76 -10.63
C PRO A 63 6.21 -16.45 -9.99
N VAL A 64 6.24 -15.32 -10.71
CA VAL A 64 5.71 -14.03 -10.21
C VAL A 64 4.21 -14.13 -9.96
N LEU A 65 3.47 -14.72 -10.90
CA LEU A 65 2.02 -14.93 -10.75
C LEU A 65 1.68 -15.83 -9.56
N ALA A 66 2.49 -16.87 -9.31
CA ALA A 66 2.31 -17.72 -8.14
C ALA A 66 2.50 -16.94 -6.82
N HIS A 67 3.50 -16.04 -6.76
CA HIS A 67 3.71 -15.19 -5.57
C HIS A 67 2.57 -14.19 -5.40
N ALA A 68 2.19 -13.51 -6.48
CA ALA A 68 1.08 -12.56 -6.50
C ALA A 68 -0.24 -13.23 -6.06
N GLY A 69 -0.58 -14.39 -6.62
CA GLY A 69 -1.77 -15.15 -6.25
C GLY A 69 -1.75 -15.63 -4.80
N THR A 70 -0.57 -16.00 -4.28
CA THR A 70 -0.41 -16.38 -2.87
C THR A 70 -0.65 -15.19 -1.94
N ILE A 71 -0.12 -14.00 -2.28
CA ILE A 71 -0.39 -12.76 -1.54
C ILE A 71 -1.88 -12.45 -1.60
N LEU A 72 -2.49 -12.41 -2.79
CA LEU A 72 -3.91 -12.07 -2.93
C LEU A 72 -4.81 -13.03 -2.12
N LEU A 73 -4.53 -14.33 -2.18
CA LEU A 73 -5.28 -15.32 -1.42
C LEU A 73 -5.12 -15.13 0.09
N MET A 74 -3.88 -15.09 0.59
CA MET A 74 -3.60 -15.13 2.02
C MET A 74 -3.74 -13.77 2.71
N LYS A 75 -3.50 -12.68 1.98
CA LYS A 75 -3.62 -11.30 2.49
C LYS A 75 -5.01 -10.73 2.31
N SER A 76 -5.71 -11.08 1.24
CA SER A 76 -6.96 -10.42 0.90
C SER A 76 -8.15 -11.38 1.01
N LEU A 77 -8.18 -12.46 0.23
CA LEU A 77 -9.37 -13.31 0.13
C LEU A 77 -9.69 -14.07 1.42
N VAL A 78 -8.68 -14.68 2.06
CA VAL A 78 -8.88 -15.42 3.32
C VAL A 78 -9.33 -14.46 4.44
N PRO A 79 -8.63 -13.34 4.72
CA PRO A 79 -9.10 -12.38 5.73
C PRO A 79 -10.46 -11.77 5.42
N ALA A 80 -10.74 -11.38 4.16
CA ALA A 80 -12.03 -10.85 3.75
C ALA A 80 -13.16 -11.85 4.03
N THR A 81 -12.94 -13.13 3.70
CA THR A 81 -13.90 -14.21 4.02
C THR A 81 -14.17 -14.28 5.51
N LEU A 82 -13.13 -14.23 6.35
CA LEU A 82 -13.27 -14.28 7.81
C LEU A 82 -14.04 -13.07 8.35
N VAL A 83 -13.81 -11.88 7.80
CA VAL A 83 -14.54 -10.66 8.19
C VAL A 83 -16.01 -10.72 7.75
N ILE A 84 -16.30 -11.21 6.55
CA ILE A 84 -17.68 -11.42 6.09
C ILE A 84 -18.39 -12.45 6.99
N LEU A 85 -17.74 -13.57 7.30
CA LEU A 85 -18.32 -14.56 8.20
C LEU A 85 -18.61 -13.96 9.58
N LEU A 86 -17.73 -13.10 10.10
CA LEU A 86 -18.01 -12.35 11.32
C LEU A 86 -19.23 -11.44 11.15
N GLY A 87 -19.30 -10.68 10.05
CA GLY A 87 -20.41 -9.75 9.76
C GLY A 87 -21.77 -10.42 9.64
N LEU A 88 -21.83 -11.65 9.13
CA LEU A 88 -23.07 -12.45 9.11
C LEU A 88 -23.57 -12.81 10.52
N TRP A 89 -22.71 -12.78 11.54
CA TRP A 89 -23.07 -13.08 12.93
C TRP A 89 -23.34 -11.83 13.77
N VAL A 90 -22.58 -10.75 13.56
CA VAL A 90 -22.64 -9.54 14.40
C VAL A 90 -23.31 -8.34 13.73
N GLY A 91 -23.58 -8.41 12.41
CA GLY A 91 -24.11 -7.30 11.62
C GLY A 91 -23.03 -6.29 11.19
N LEU A 92 -23.45 -5.21 10.53
CA LEU A 92 -22.55 -4.18 9.97
C LEU A 92 -21.79 -3.38 11.03
N ASP A 93 -22.38 -3.21 12.21
CA ASP A 93 -21.79 -2.52 13.37
C ASP A 93 -20.48 -3.17 13.85
N GLY A 94 -20.28 -4.44 13.50
CA GLY A 94 -19.04 -5.17 13.78
C GLY A 94 -18.85 -5.46 15.26
N VAL A 95 -17.63 -5.30 15.76
CA VAL A 95 -17.25 -5.67 17.14
C VAL A 95 -16.40 -4.59 17.78
N LEU A 96 -16.61 -4.34 19.08
CA LEU A 96 -15.80 -3.44 19.90
C LEU A 96 -15.65 -2.01 19.31
N GLY A 97 -16.67 -1.55 18.59
CA GLY A 97 -16.70 -0.24 17.94
C GLY A 97 -15.93 -0.17 16.61
N VAL A 98 -15.61 -1.31 16.01
CA VAL A 98 -14.99 -1.42 14.68
C VAL A 98 -15.98 -2.12 13.76
N SER A 99 -16.47 -1.39 12.75
CA SER A 99 -17.47 -1.90 11.81
C SER A 99 -16.90 -2.99 10.90
N ILE A 100 -17.80 -3.77 10.29
CA ILE A 100 -17.40 -4.76 9.26
C ILE A 100 -16.73 -4.08 8.08
N LEU A 101 -17.19 -2.87 7.71
CA LEU A 101 -16.55 -2.05 6.69
C LEU A 101 -15.09 -1.76 7.06
N ALA A 102 -14.83 -1.26 8.26
CA ALA A 102 -13.48 -0.92 8.71
C ALA A 102 -12.59 -2.17 8.80
N LEU A 103 -13.07 -3.26 9.39
CA LEU A 103 -12.34 -4.52 9.47
C LEU A 103 -11.99 -5.06 8.09
N LEU A 104 -12.95 -5.04 7.16
CA LEU A 104 -12.76 -5.57 5.83
C LEU A 104 -11.62 -4.82 5.13
N VAL A 105 -11.73 -3.49 5.08
CA VAL A 105 -10.74 -2.61 4.44
C VAL A 105 -9.36 -2.73 5.10
N ILE A 106 -9.30 -2.81 6.43
CA ILE A 106 -8.02 -2.95 7.14
C ILE A 106 -7.34 -4.29 6.80
N LEU A 107 -8.11 -5.37 6.77
CA LEU A 107 -7.57 -6.72 6.66
C LEU A 107 -7.34 -7.16 5.21
N ASP A 108 -8.08 -6.67 4.22
CA ASP A 108 -8.01 -7.14 2.83
C ASP A 108 -7.04 -6.33 1.93
N ASN A 109 -6.68 -5.10 2.31
CA ASN A 109 -5.76 -4.22 1.57
C ASN A 109 -4.31 -4.39 2.03
N SER A 110 -3.31 -4.17 1.16
CA SER A 110 -1.88 -4.23 1.54
C SER A 110 -1.06 -3.13 0.91
N ASN A 111 -0.02 -2.61 1.58
CA ASN A 111 0.79 -1.52 1.05
C ASN A 111 1.86 -2.02 0.06
N GLY A 112 1.60 -1.88 -1.23
CA GLY A 112 2.49 -2.34 -2.29
C GLY A 112 3.82 -1.59 -2.35
N GLY A 113 3.83 -0.29 -2.02
CA GLY A 113 5.06 0.50 -1.98
C GLY A 113 6.01 0.01 -0.89
N LEU A 114 5.47 -0.30 0.30
CA LEU A 114 6.23 -0.87 1.40
C LEU A 114 6.71 -2.30 1.07
N TRP A 115 5.86 -3.10 0.41
CA TRP A 115 6.25 -4.42 -0.10
C TRP A 115 7.43 -4.33 -1.07
N LEU A 116 7.36 -3.43 -2.06
CA LEU A 116 8.41 -3.26 -3.07
C LEU A 116 9.71 -2.75 -2.44
N ALA A 117 9.63 -1.83 -1.47
CA ALA A 117 10.81 -1.36 -0.74
C ALA A 117 11.46 -2.48 0.08
N PHE A 118 10.66 -3.28 0.81
CA PHE A 118 11.16 -4.35 1.66
C PHE A 118 11.75 -5.51 0.84
N THR A 119 11.03 -5.96 -0.19
CA THR A 119 11.49 -7.02 -1.10
C THR A 119 12.58 -6.55 -2.06
N GLY A 120 12.66 -5.24 -2.32
CA GLY A 120 13.80 -4.59 -2.96
C GLY A 120 15.11 -4.82 -2.21
N ARG A 121 15.03 -4.85 -0.89
CA ARG A 121 16.20 -5.01 -0.02
C ARG A 121 16.47 -6.45 0.40
N TYR A 122 15.45 -7.29 0.59
CA TYR A 122 15.59 -8.63 1.18
C TYR A 122 14.97 -9.77 0.35
N GLY A 123 14.31 -9.43 -0.78
CA GLY A 123 13.63 -10.37 -1.66
C GLY A 123 14.36 -10.59 -2.98
N ASP A 124 13.72 -11.32 -3.89
CA ASP A 124 14.19 -11.51 -5.27
C ASP A 124 13.19 -10.97 -6.31
N LYS A 125 13.52 -11.15 -7.60
CA LYS A 125 12.68 -10.69 -8.73
C LYS A 125 11.23 -11.21 -8.66
N ARG A 126 10.99 -12.40 -8.09
CA ARG A 126 9.64 -12.97 -7.94
C ARG A 126 8.85 -12.27 -6.86
N ASP A 127 9.50 -11.98 -5.73
CA ASP A 127 8.86 -11.25 -4.62
C ASP A 127 8.54 -9.82 -5.02
N ARG A 128 9.49 -9.12 -5.66
CA ARG A 128 9.27 -7.75 -6.16
C ARG A 128 8.14 -7.72 -7.17
N GLY A 129 8.10 -8.69 -8.09
CA GLY A 129 7.03 -8.83 -9.08
C GLY A 129 5.65 -9.09 -8.47
N ALA A 130 5.59 -9.67 -7.26
CA ALA A 130 4.34 -9.92 -6.55
C ALA A 130 3.60 -8.63 -6.14
N TYR A 131 4.25 -7.45 -6.26
CA TYR A 131 3.63 -6.13 -6.12
C TYR A 131 2.32 -5.98 -6.90
N MET A 132 2.18 -6.65 -8.06
CA MET A 132 0.93 -6.64 -8.83
C MET A 132 -0.29 -7.15 -8.06
N ALA A 133 -0.11 -8.01 -7.04
CA ALA A 133 -1.20 -8.43 -6.16
C ALA A 133 -1.72 -7.27 -5.34
N SER A 134 -0.80 -6.41 -4.87
CA SER A 134 -1.14 -5.18 -4.18
C SER A 134 -2.00 -4.32 -5.06
N ALA A 135 -1.62 -4.10 -6.31
CA ALA A 135 -2.36 -3.28 -7.26
C ALA A 135 -3.83 -3.71 -7.47
N VAL A 136 -4.16 -4.99 -7.25
CA VAL A 136 -5.55 -5.51 -7.29
C VAL A 136 -6.29 -5.33 -5.96
N ASN A 137 -5.58 -5.44 -4.84
CA ASN A 137 -6.18 -5.34 -3.51
C ASN A 137 -6.14 -3.93 -2.89
N ASP A 138 -5.34 -3.01 -3.44
CA ASP A 138 -5.02 -1.66 -2.95
C ASP A 138 -6.16 -0.63 -3.14
N GLY A 139 -7.40 -1.10 -3.16
CA GLY A 139 -8.55 -0.25 -3.45
C GLY A 139 -9.87 -0.91 -3.08
N PRO A 140 -10.99 -0.26 -3.45
CA PRO A 140 -12.31 -0.68 -2.99
C PRO A 140 -12.76 -2.01 -3.60
N PHE A 141 -12.11 -2.50 -4.67
CA PHE A 141 -12.60 -3.61 -5.48
C PHE A 141 -12.83 -4.90 -4.67
N ILE A 142 -11.85 -5.36 -3.89
CA ILE A 142 -12.00 -6.58 -3.11
C ILE A 142 -13.07 -6.40 -2.03
N SER A 143 -13.07 -5.28 -1.32
CA SER A 143 -14.06 -5.01 -0.29
C SER A 143 -15.48 -4.96 -0.87
N MET A 144 -15.67 -4.29 -2.01
CA MET A 144 -16.95 -4.25 -2.73
C MET A 144 -17.39 -5.62 -3.22
N LEU A 145 -16.48 -6.42 -3.78
CA LEU A 145 -16.79 -7.78 -4.22
C LEU A 145 -17.32 -8.63 -3.05
N PHE A 146 -16.64 -8.59 -1.90
CA PHE A 146 -17.03 -9.39 -0.73
C PHE A 146 -18.32 -8.89 -0.10
N LEU A 147 -18.51 -7.58 0.05
CA LEU A 147 -19.76 -7.01 0.55
C LEU A 147 -20.94 -7.35 -0.36
N GLY A 148 -20.78 -7.20 -1.68
CA GLY A 148 -21.83 -7.52 -2.65
C GLY A 148 -22.18 -9.00 -2.70
N VAL A 149 -21.18 -9.90 -2.75
CA VAL A 149 -21.41 -11.36 -2.78
C VAL A 149 -21.99 -11.88 -1.47
N SER A 150 -21.65 -11.27 -0.33
CA SER A 150 -22.18 -11.66 0.97
C SER A 150 -23.64 -11.24 1.21
N GLY A 151 -24.16 -10.30 0.40
CA GLY A 151 -25.46 -9.68 0.62
C GLY A 151 -25.49 -8.65 1.76
N LEU A 152 -24.32 -8.30 2.34
CA LEU A 152 -24.21 -7.23 3.34
C LEU A 152 -24.28 -5.82 2.73
N ALA A 153 -24.11 -5.70 1.41
CA ALA A 153 -24.28 -4.46 0.66
C ALA A 153 -25.01 -4.73 -0.67
N ASP A 154 -25.81 -3.76 -1.13
CA ASP A 154 -26.38 -3.79 -2.48
C ASP A 154 -25.41 -3.12 -3.45
N ILE A 155 -24.52 -3.91 -4.05
CA ILE A 155 -23.49 -3.42 -4.97
C ILE A 155 -23.84 -3.85 -6.39
N PRO A 156 -24.29 -2.92 -7.26
CA PRO A 156 -24.56 -3.22 -8.65
C PRO A 156 -23.30 -3.72 -9.36
N ILE A 157 -23.43 -4.74 -10.21
CA ILE A 157 -22.32 -5.26 -11.03
C ILE A 157 -21.67 -4.13 -11.86
N LEU A 158 -22.48 -3.19 -12.34
CA LEU A 158 -21.98 -2.03 -13.08
C LEU A 158 -21.07 -1.14 -12.22
N ALA A 159 -21.34 -1.00 -10.92
CA ALA A 159 -20.49 -0.24 -10.00
C ALA A 159 -19.15 -0.94 -9.76
N LEU A 160 -19.14 -2.28 -9.64
CA LEU A 160 -17.90 -3.07 -9.59
C LEU A 160 -17.05 -2.89 -10.85
N VAL A 161 -17.70 -2.91 -12.01
CA VAL A 161 -17.03 -2.67 -13.31
C VAL A 161 -16.50 -1.22 -13.37
N ALA A 162 -17.31 -0.23 -12.99
CA ALA A 162 -16.91 1.17 -12.98
C ALA A 162 -15.71 1.43 -12.08
N ALA A 163 -15.63 0.76 -10.92
CA ALA A 163 -14.51 0.91 -9.99
C ALA A 163 -13.19 0.33 -10.52
N ILE A 164 -13.23 -0.72 -11.37
CA ILE A 164 -12.02 -1.35 -11.90
C ILE A 164 -11.56 -0.76 -13.24
N ILE A 165 -12.44 -0.06 -13.97
CA ILE A 165 -12.12 0.56 -15.26
C ILE A 165 -10.90 1.51 -15.18
N PRO A 166 -10.82 2.48 -14.24
CA PRO A 166 -9.67 3.38 -14.15
C PRO A 166 -8.35 2.63 -13.98
N PHE A 167 -8.34 1.55 -13.20
CA PHE A 167 -7.17 0.70 -13.00
C PHE A 167 -6.71 0.04 -14.31
N PHE A 168 -7.63 -0.59 -15.05
CA PHE A 168 -7.29 -1.24 -16.33
C PHE A 168 -6.90 -0.24 -17.42
N LEU A 169 -7.53 0.93 -17.46
CA LEU A 169 -7.11 2.01 -18.37
C LEU A 169 -5.70 2.50 -18.03
N GLY A 170 -5.39 2.64 -16.74
CA GLY A 170 -4.04 2.93 -16.27
C GLY A 170 -3.05 1.87 -16.73
N MET A 171 -3.36 0.60 -16.50
CA MET A 171 -2.53 -0.53 -16.94
C MET A 171 -2.30 -0.52 -18.45
N LEU A 172 -3.35 -0.30 -19.24
CA LEU A 172 -3.24 -0.18 -20.69
C LEU A 172 -2.27 0.94 -21.09
N VAL A 173 -2.48 2.15 -20.57
CA VAL A 173 -1.63 3.31 -20.86
C VAL A 173 -0.18 3.07 -20.44
N GLY A 174 0.05 2.53 -19.24
CA GLY A 174 1.40 2.28 -18.73
C GLY A 174 2.17 1.20 -19.48
N ASN A 175 1.47 0.25 -20.14
CA ASN A 175 2.11 -0.75 -21.01
C ASN A 175 2.27 -0.26 -22.46
N LEU A 176 1.53 0.77 -22.89
CA LEU A 176 1.67 1.40 -24.21
C LEU A 176 2.75 2.48 -24.24
N ASP A 177 2.97 3.20 -23.14
CA ASP A 177 3.93 4.30 -23.06
C ASP A 177 4.68 4.33 -21.70
N ASP A 178 5.95 3.90 -21.74
CA ASP A 178 6.85 3.91 -20.59
C ASP A 178 7.12 5.32 -20.04
N LYS A 179 7.06 6.38 -20.87
CA LYS A 179 7.23 7.76 -20.40
C LYS A 179 6.03 8.19 -19.57
N TRP A 180 4.81 7.90 -20.04
CA TRP A 180 3.59 8.18 -19.27
C TRP A 180 3.57 7.41 -17.95
N ARG A 181 3.99 6.14 -17.95
CA ARG A 181 4.18 5.38 -16.71
C ARG A 181 5.11 6.12 -15.73
N ASN A 182 6.27 6.60 -16.19
CA ASN A 182 7.21 7.32 -15.33
C ASN A 182 6.66 8.66 -14.82
N ILE A 183 5.87 9.38 -15.62
CA ILE A 183 5.16 10.60 -15.19
C ILE A 183 4.14 10.31 -14.08
N MET A 184 3.54 9.11 -14.08
CA MET A 184 2.50 8.71 -13.14
C MET A 184 3.04 8.17 -11.80
N VAL A 185 4.31 7.77 -11.73
CA VAL A 185 4.96 7.29 -10.49
C VAL A 185 4.81 8.24 -9.29
N PRO A 186 5.03 9.57 -9.39
CA PRO A 186 4.91 10.47 -8.25
C PRO A 186 3.47 10.83 -7.86
N VAL A 187 2.46 10.51 -8.69
CA VAL A 187 1.06 10.94 -8.50
C VAL A 187 0.50 10.58 -7.13
N PRO A 188 0.69 9.36 -6.58
CA PRO A 188 0.22 9.05 -5.24
C PRO A 188 0.67 10.04 -4.16
N ASN A 189 1.95 10.46 -4.20
CA ASN A 189 2.50 11.40 -3.22
C ASN A 189 1.95 12.83 -3.37
N ILE A 190 1.35 13.14 -4.54
CA ILE A 190 0.74 14.44 -4.83
C ILE A 190 -0.74 14.42 -4.44
N VAL A 191 -1.50 13.40 -4.86
CA VAL A 191 -2.97 13.40 -4.71
C VAL A 191 -3.44 13.00 -3.31
N ILE A 192 -2.71 12.12 -2.62
CA ILE A 192 -3.06 11.64 -1.27
C ILE A 192 -3.33 12.79 -0.29
N PRO A 193 -2.44 13.79 -0.17
CA PRO A 193 -2.71 14.93 0.69
C PRO A 193 -4.02 15.68 0.41
N PHE A 194 -4.38 15.87 -0.86
CA PHE A 194 -5.54 16.67 -1.23
C PHE A 194 -6.84 15.92 -0.99
N PHE A 195 -6.93 14.66 -1.42
CA PHE A 195 -8.15 13.90 -1.16
C PHE A 195 -8.30 13.57 0.33
N ALA A 196 -7.20 13.34 1.05
CA ALA A 196 -7.24 13.12 2.50
C ALA A 196 -7.76 14.36 3.23
N PHE A 197 -7.30 15.55 2.84
CA PHE A 197 -7.84 16.81 3.34
C PHE A 197 -9.34 16.93 3.04
N ALA A 198 -9.75 16.71 1.79
CA ALA A 198 -11.15 16.78 1.37
C ALA A 198 -12.03 15.82 2.17
N LEU A 199 -11.64 14.55 2.31
CA LEU A 199 -12.32 13.58 3.17
C LEU A 199 -12.39 14.07 4.63
N GLY A 200 -11.28 14.64 5.13
CA GLY A 200 -11.20 15.18 6.48
C GLY A 200 -12.25 16.26 6.76
N THR A 201 -12.60 17.10 5.77
CA THR A 201 -13.58 18.19 5.98
C THR A 201 -14.96 17.70 6.42
N GLY A 202 -15.33 16.46 6.07
CA GLY A 202 -16.60 15.83 6.47
C GLY A 202 -16.53 14.95 7.72
N ILE A 203 -15.39 14.89 8.43
CA ILE A 203 -15.18 14.00 9.57
C ILE A 203 -15.05 14.82 10.87
N ASP A 204 -15.84 14.47 11.88
CA ASP A 204 -15.75 15.04 13.23
C ASP A 204 -14.42 14.67 13.91
N LEU A 205 -13.80 15.64 14.58
CA LEU A 205 -12.59 15.44 15.39
C LEU A 205 -12.72 14.31 16.42
N THR A 206 -13.92 14.10 16.96
CA THR A 206 -14.20 13.02 17.89
C THR A 206 -13.97 11.66 17.23
N ALA A 207 -14.52 11.46 16.02
CA ALA A 207 -14.32 10.25 15.22
C ALA A 207 -12.84 10.02 14.87
N VAL A 208 -12.10 11.11 14.60
CA VAL A 208 -10.64 11.03 14.38
C VAL A 208 -9.91 10.50 15.61
N VAL A 209 -10.27 10.96 16.81
CA VAL A 209 -9.60 10.54 18.05
C VAL A 209 -10.00 9.12 18.47
N THR A 210 -11.30 8.82 18.54
CA THR A 210 -11.81 7.51 18.96
C THR A 210 -11.50 6.44 17.92
N GLY A 211 -11.82 6.71 16.66
CA GLY A 211 -11.51 5.85 15.53
C GLY A 211 -10.01 5.68 15.34
N GLY A 212 -9.21 6.73 15.57
CA GLY A 212 -7.75 6.64 15.55
C GLY A 212 -7.20 5.65 16.58
N ALA A 213 -7.65 5.73 17.83
CA ALA A 213 -7.20 4.80 18.88
C ALA A 213 -7.61 3.34 18.58
N GLN A 214 -8.85 3.12 18.14
CA GLN A 214 -9.32 1.79 17.74
C GLN A 214 -8.53 1.26 16.55
N GLY A 215 -8.30 2.09 15.53
CA GLY A 215 -7.53 1.72 14.35
C GLY A 215 -6.08 1.33 14.66
N LEU A 216 -5.44 1.97 15.65
CA LEU A 216 -4.12 1.56 16.12
C LEU A 216 -4.15 0.14 16.73
N ILE A 217 -5.15 -0.16 17.56
CA ILE A 217 -5.32 -1.48 18.18
C ILE A 217 -5.61 -2.54 17.12
N VAL A 218 -6.54 -2.27 16.20
CA VAL A 218 -6.88 -3.19 15.12
C VAL A 218 -5.65 -3.42 14.24
N GLY A 219 -4.91 -2.37 13.87
CA GLY A 219 -3.69 -2.50 13.07
C GLY A 219 -2.59 -3.33 13.75
N LEU A 220 -2.43 -3.19 15.08
CA LEU A 220 -1.50 -4.00 15.88
C LEU A 220 -1.84 -5.50 15.85
N ILE A 221 -3.12 -5.85 15.67
CA ILE A 221 -3.60 -7.23 15.55
C ILE A 221 -3.57 -7.69 14.09
N ALA A 222 -4.04 -6.85 13.18
CA ALA A 222 -4.19 -7.15 11.76
C ALA A 222 -2.85 -7.38 11.08
N ALA A 223 -1.81 -6.60 11.41
CA ALA A 223 -0.47 -6.79 10.84
C ALA A 223 0.12 -8.18 11.09
N PRO A 224 0.30 -8.62 12.35
CA PRO A 224 0.82 -9.95 12.63
C PRO A 224 -0.11 -11.04 12.12
N PHE A 225 -1.43 -10.87 12.23
CA PHE A 225 -2.40 -11.88 11.79
C PHE A 225 -2.35 -12.09 10.27
N THR A 226 -2.56 -11.04 9.48
CA THR A 226 -2.57 -11.14 8.02
C THR A 226 -1.17 -11.44 7.47
N GLY A 227 -0.13 -10.86 8.06
CA GLY A 227 1.25 -11.17 7.73
C GLY A 227 1.61 -12.64 8.00
N PHE A 228 1.06 -13.22 9.07
CA PHE A 228 1.22 -14.65 9.38
C PHE A 228 0.56 -15.53 8.33
N LEU A 229 -0.65 -15.20 7.86
CA LEU A 229 -1.31 -15.93 6.78
C LEU A 229 -0.46 -15.93 5.50
N VAL A 230 0.11 -14.77 5.14
CA VAL A 230 1.01 -14.69 3.97
C VAL A 230 2.29 -15.46 4.21
N TYR A 231 2.86 -15.42 5.42
CA TYR A 231 4.00 -16.27 5.82
C TYR A 231 3.69 -17.76 5.61
N LEU A 232 2.49 -18.23 5.98
CA LEU A 232 2.06 -19.62 5.74
C LEU A 232 2.00 -19.94 4.24
N GLY A 233 1.43 -19.03 3.43
CA GLY A 233 1.43 -19.17 1.97
C GLY A 233 2.85 -19.27 1.40
N TYR A 234 3.74 -18.39 1.85
CA TYR A 234 5.15 -18.40 1.45
C TYR A 234 5.88 -19.67 1.88
N ARG A 235 5.58 -20.19 3.07
CA ARG A 235 6.21 -21.37 3.65
C ARG A 235 5.73 -22.67 2.99
N PHE A 236 4.43 -22.80 2.77
CA PHE A 236 3.82 -24.08 2.38
C PHE A 236 3.43 -24.14 0.89
N MET A 237 2.90 -23.06 0.31
CA MET A 237 2.51 -23.02 -1.11
C MET A 237 3.71 -22.74 -2.00
N LEU A 238 4.47 -21.69 -1.67
CA LEU A 238 5.64 -21.28 -2.47
C LEU A 238 6.94 -21.95 -2.03
N ARG A 239 6.94 -22.61 -0.87
CA ARG A 239 8.10 -23.32 -0.31
C ARG A 239 9.37 -22.46 -0.26
N ARG A 240 9.24 -21.18 0.14
CA ARG A 240 10.34 -20.19 0.22
C ARG A 240 11.37 -20.47 1.31
N GLY A 241 11.18 -21.52 2.13
CA GLY A 241 12.14 -21.92 3.15
C GLY A 241 12.39 -20.81 4.16
N VAL A 242 13.65 -20.40 4.32
CA VAL A 242 14.07 -19.34 5.25
C VAL A 242 13.56 -17.95 4.86
N LYS A 243 13.34 -17.69 3.55
CA LYS A 243 12.80 -16.43 3.01
C LYS A 243 11.29 -16.26 3.24
N SER A 244 10.62 -17.23 3.87
CA SER A 244 9.17 -17.13 4.15
C SER A 244 8.81 -15.95 5.05
N GLY A 245 9.77 -15.45 5.84
CA GLY A 245 9.62 -14.26 6.68
C GLY A 245 9.24 -13.00 5.91
N LEU A 246 9.49 -12.94 4.59
CA LEU A 246 9.03 -11.86 3.72
C LEU A 246 7.52 -11.66 3.77
N GLY A 247 6.73 -12.72 3.98
CA GLY A 247 5.27 -12.65 4.02
C GLY A 247 4.73 -11.69 5.08
N PHE A 248 5.43 -11.50 6.20
CA PHE A 248 5.02 -10.54 7.22
C PHE A 248 5.04 -9.09 6.73
N ALA A 249 5.86 -8.75 5.73
CA ALA A 249 5.88 -7.41 5.15
C ALA A 249 4.61 -7.10 4.36
N ALA A 250 3.87 -8.12 3.89
CA ALA A 250 2.58 -7.95 3.25
C ALA A 250 1.44 -7.70 4.27
N GLY A 251 1.67 -7.93 5.56
CA GLY A 251 0.72 -7.70 6.66
C GLY A 251 0.51 -6.21 6.96
N THR A 252 0.31 -5.40 5.94
CA THR A 252 0.15 -3.95 6.04
C THR A 252 -1.25 -3.56 5.64
N THR A 253 -1.71 -2.38 6.06
CA THR A 253 -2.85 -1.69 5.48
C THR A 253 -2.31 -0.50 4.68
N ALA A 254 -2.85 -0.26 3.49
CA ALA A 254 -2.35 0.76 2.61
C ALA A 254 -3.04 2.12 2.83
N GLY A 255 -2.37 3.21 2.47
CA GLY A 255 -2.90 4.56 2.65
C GLY A 255 -4.06 4.88 1.68
N ASN A 256 -3.97 4.40 0.46
CA ASN A 256 -5.07 4.45 -0.52
C ASN A 256 -6.38 3.79 -0.02
N ALA A 257 -6.29 2.74 0.80
CA ALA A 257 -7.44 2.02 1.35
C ALA A 257 -8.32 2.90 2.24
N ILE A 258 -7.78 4.00 2.77
CA ILE A 258 -8.51 4.94 3.63
C ILE A 258 -9.67 5.61 2.88
N ALA A 259 -9.59 5.67 1.55
CA ALA A 259 -10.67 6.15 0.70
C ALA A 259 -11.82 5.14 0.51
N THR A 260 -11.57 3.85 0.72
CA THR A 260 -12.52 2.77 0.43
C THR A 260 -13.86 2.92 1.16
N PRO A 261 -13.93 3.30 2.45
CA PRO A 261 -15.21 3.50 3.13
C PRO A 261 -16.12 4.52 2.43
N ALA A 262 -15.56 5.65 1.99
CA ALA A 262 -16.32 6.68 1.29
C ALA A 262 -16.81 6.20 -0.08
N VAL A 263 -15.97 5.47 -0.83
CA VAL A 263 -16.37 4.90 -2.13
C VAL A 263 -17.51 3.90 -1.98
N ILE A 264 -17.47 3.05 -0.94
CA ILE A 264 -18.54 2.08 -0.68
C ILE A 264 -19.85 2.79 -0.30
N ALA A 265 -19.79 3.82 0.55
CA ALA A 265 -20.98 4.58 0.95
C ALA A 265 -21.63 5.37 -0.18
N GLU A 266 -20.86 5.78 -1.19
CA GLU A 266 -21.39 6.42 -2.41
C GLU A 266 -22.21 5.43 -3.25
N ILE A 267 -21.87 4.14 -3.21
CA ILE A 267 -22.58 3.08 -3.93
C ILE A 267 -23.78 2.60 -3.11
N ASP A 268 -23.59 2.38 -1.81
CA ASP A 268 -24.63 1.94 -0.87
C ASP A 268 -24.63 2.82 0.38
N SER A 269 -25.61 3.74 0.42
CA SER A 269 -25.78 4.71 1.50
C SER A 269 -26.00 4.10 2.89
N THR A 270 -26.32 2.80 2.99
CA THR A 270 -26.39 2.07 4.26
C THR A 270 -25.07 2.13 5.03
N PHE A 271 -23.95 2.32 4.31
CA PHE A 271 -22.62 2.43 4.92
C PHE A 271 -22.24 3.85 5.35
N ALA A 272 -23.02 4.87 4.99
CA ALA A 272 -22.73 6.27 5.34
C ALA A 272 -22.48 6.50 6.85
N PRO A 273 -23.22 5.88 7.79
CA PRO A 273 -22.96 6.04 9.22
C PRO A 273 -21.58 5.55 9.68
N TYR A 274 -20.95 4.63 8.94
CA TYR A 274 -19.66 4.05 9.31
C TYR A 274 -18.46 4.77 8.69
N VAL A 275 -18.67 5.67 7.72
CA VAL A 275 -17.58 6.26 6.91
C VAL A 275 -16.59 7.03 7.76
N ALA A 276 -17.06 7.86 8.69
CA ALA A 276 -16.19 8.69 9.51
C ALA A 276 -15.25 7.84 10.38
N ASP A 277 -15.83 6.92 11.17
CA ASP A 277 -15.07 6.04 12.06
C ASP A 277 -14.18 5.06 11.26
N ALA A 278 -14.71 4.45 10.20
CA ALA A 278 -13.93 3.52 9.37
C ALA A 278 -12.76 4.22 8.69
N THR A 279 -12.94 5.43 8.14
CA THR A 279 -11.87 6.23 7.55
C THR A 279 -10.77 6.51 8.57
N ALA A 280 -11.14 6.95 9.78
CA ALA A 280 -10.18 7.22 10.86
C ALA A 280 -9.44 5.95 11.32
N GLN A 281 -10.16 4.83 11.46
CA GLN A 281 -9.61 3.54 11.87
C GLN A 281 -8.65 2.97 10.82
N VAL A 282 -9.01 3.00 9.54
CA VAL A 282 -8.15 2.56 8.44
C VAL A 282 -6.89 3.44 8.37
N ALA A 283 -7.02 4.76 8.60
CA ALA A 283 -5.89 5.68 8.60
C ALA A 283 -4.87 5.37 9.70
N ALA A 284 -5.35 5.16 10.93
CA ALA A 284 -4.51 4.77 12.04
C ALA A 284 -3.92 3.36 11.85
N SER A 285 -4.68 2.41 11.30
CA SER A 285 -4.18 1.08 10.98
C SER A 285 -3.04 1.13 9.94
N ALA A 286 -3.21 1.92 8.86
CA ALA A 286 -2.17 2.08 7.85
C ALA A 286 -0.85 2.63 8.43
N LEU A 287 -0.93 3.56 9.39
CA LEU A 287 0.24 4.10 10.12
C LEU A 287 0.96 3.00 10.91
N ILE A 288 0.24 2.32 11.81
CA ILE A 288 0.87 1.38 12.73
C ILE A 288 1.38 0.13 12.02
N THR A 289 0.62 -0.37 11.05
CA THR A 289 1.00 -1.56 10.28
C THR A 289 2.22 -1.30 9.40
N ALA A 290 2.40 -0.08 8.87
CA ALA A 290 3.60 0.30 8.13
C ALA A 290 4.90 0.26 8.95
N ILE A 291 4.78 0.31 10.29
CA ILE A 291 5.92 0.18 11.22
C ILE A 291 6.05 -1.29 11.65
N ILE A 292 4.96 -1.91 12.09
CA ILE A 292 4.98 -3.23 12.72
C ILE A 292 5.29 -4.34 11.72
N ALA A 293 4.71 -4.32 10.52
CA ALA A 293 4.92 -5.35 9.51
C ALA A 293 6.39 -5.54 9.10
N PRO A 294 7.15 -4.48 8.71
CA PRO A 294 8.56 -4.65 8.36
C PRO A 294 9.43 -5.03 9.57
N LEU A 295 9.06 -4.62 10.80
CA LEU A 295 9.76 -5.03 12.01
C LEU A 295 9.61 -6.55 12.26
N ILE A 296 8.37 -7.07 12.16
CA ILE A 296 8.11 -8.50 12.28
C ILE A 296 8.83 -9.27 11.18
N ALA A 297 8.73 -8.82 9.92
CA ALA A 297 9.40 -9.45 8.79
C ALA A 297 10.92 -9.51 8.98
N SER A 298 11.53 -8.40 9.40
CA SER A 298 12.97 -8.31 9.66
C SER A 298 13.40 -9.24 10.80
N TYR A 299 12.62 -9.28 11.89
CA TYR A 299 12.89 -10.17 13.02
C TYR A 299 12.86 -11.64 12.62
N VAL A 300 11.82 -12.06 11.86
CA VAL A 300 11.66 -13.45 11.41
C VAL A 300 12.75 -13.83 10.41
N LEU A 301 13.08 -12.95 9.45
CA LEU A 301 14.18 -13.18 8.51
C LEU A 301 15.52 -13.32 9.23
N LYS A 302 15.80 -12.45 10.21
CA LYS A 302 17.02 -12.52 11.03
C LYS A 302 17.11 -13.84 11.78
N ARG A 303 16.03 -14.26 12.42
CA ARG A 303 15.96 -15.53 13.16
C ARG A 303 16.18 -16.74 12.25
N ASN A 304 15.72 -16.68 11.01
CA ASN A 304 15.87 -17.75 10.03
C ASN A 304 17.22 -17.72 9.27
N GLY A 305 18.11 -16.76 9.57
CA GLY A 305 19.37 -16.60 8.86
C GLY A 305 19.23 -16.12 7.41
N ALA A 306 18.17 -15.35 7.11
CA ALA A 306 17.84 -14.87 5.75
C ALA A 306 17.72 -13.35 5.66
N LEU A 307 18.21 -12.61 6.66
CA LEU A 307 18.29 -11.15 6.61
C LEU A 307 19.56 -10.70 5.88
N GLU A 308 19.68 -11.13 4.63
CA GLU A 308 20.77 -10.74 3.74
C GLU A 308 20.25 -9.74 2.72
N PRO A 309 21.06 -8.75 2.29
CA PRO A 309 20.71 -7.89 1.17
C PRO A 309 20.37 -8.74 -0.06
N ALA A 310 19.41 -8.29 -0.87
CA ALA A 310 19.03 -8.95 -2.12
C ALA A 310 20.27 -9.15 -3.01
N GLU A 311 20.35 -10.30 -3.71
CA GLU A 311 21.49 -10.68 -4.55
C GLU A 311 21.88 -9.56 -5.54
N ASP A 312 20.91 -8.96 -6.24
CA ASP A 312 21.15 -7.83 -7.15
C ASP A 312 21.74 -6.58 -6.44
N VAL A 313 21.40 -6.37 -5.17
CA VAL A 313 21.93 -5.25 -4.34
C VAL A 313 23.33 -5.59 -3.81
N ALA A 314 23.56 -6.85 -3.45
CA ALA A 314 24.87 -7.35 -3.06
C ALA A 314 25.85 -7.28 -4.25
N GLU A 315 25.45 -7.74 -5.44
CA GLU A 315 26.24 -7.66 -6.67
C GLU A 315 26.54 -6.20 -7.06
N ALA A 316 25.56 -5.28 -6.98
CA ALA A 316 25.79 -3.87 -7.25
C ALA A 316 26.73 -3.21 -6.22
N THR A 317 26.66 -3.63 -4.96
CA THR A 317 27.54 -3.14 -3.89
C THR A 317 28.96 -3.68 -4.07
N GLU A 318 29.10 -4.98 -4.38
CA GLU A 318 30.39 -5.63 -4.69
C GLU A 318 31.04 -4.98 -5.92
N ALA A 319 30.28 -4.77 -7.01
CA ALA A 319 30.78 -4.08 -8.20
C ALA A 319 31.21 -2.64 -7.92
N ALA A 320 30.47 -1.90 -7.07
CA ALA A 320 30.87 -0.57 -6.64
C ALA A 320 32.17 -0.60 -5.81
N THR A 321 32.30 -1.54 -4.86
CA THR A 321 33.52 -1.69 -4.04
C THR A 321 34.73 -2.21 -4.82
N ALA A 322 34.53 -3.03 -5.86
CA ALA A 322 35.59 -3.52 -6.73
C ALA A 322 36.15 -2.42 -7.65
N THR A 323 35.36 -1.38 -7.93
CA THR A 323 35.78 -0.23 -8.74
C THR A 323 36.58 0.80 -7.91
N GLU A 324 36.49 0.75 -6.57
CA GLU A 324 37.19 1.66 -5.65
C GLU A 324 38.50 1.10 -5.06
N ALA A 325 38.89 -0.14 -5.37
CA ALA A 325 40.16 -0.70 -4.92
C ALA A 325 41.34 -0.04 -5.66
N PRO A 326 42.30 0.62 -4.99
CA PRO A 326 43.48 1.18 -5.65
C PRO A 326 44.36 0.04 -6.15
N THR A 327 44.71 0.08 -7.44
CA THR A 327 45.85 -0.67 -7.97
C THR A 327 47.15 -0.14 -7.34
N GLU A 328 47.52 -0.65 -6.16
CA GLU A 328 48.89 -0.51 -5.66
C GLU A 328 49.81 -1.38 -6.52
N GLY A 329 50.31 -0.77 -7.59
CA GLY A 329 51.40 -1.31 -8.39
C GLY A 329 52.68 -1.33 -7.56
N THR A 330 53.18 -2.54 -7.30
CA THR A 330 54.53 -2.81 -6.85
C THR A 330 55.55 -2.27 -7.86
N GLY A 331 56.09 -1.08 -7.62
CA GLY A 331 57.21 -0.51 -8.37
C GLY A 331 58.52 -0.72 -7.63
N SER A 332 59.14 -1.89 -7.79
CA SER A 332 60.51 -2.16 -7.34
C SER A 332 61.50 -1.99 -8.48
N GLY A 333 62.46 -1.08 -8.31
CA GLY A 333 63.88 -1.35 -8.62
C GLY A 333 64.41 -1.09 -10.05
N GLU A 334 65.20 -0.01 -10.12
CA GLU A 334 66.54 0.07 -10.76
C GLU A 334 66.72 0.04 -12.29
N GLY A 335 67.37 1.10 -12.79
CA GLY A 335 68.59 0.94 -13.60
C GLY A 335 68.63 1.60 -15.00
N GLY A 336 69.51 2.60 -15.17
CA GLY A 336 70.34 2.71 -16.38
C GLY A 336 70.04 3.82 -17.42
N SER A 337 70.72 4.97 -17.27
CA SER A 337 71.68 5.57 -18.23
C SER A 337 71.38 5.67 -19.75
N THR A 338 71.79 6.83 -20.31
CA THR A 338 72.06 7.22 -21.73
C THR A 338 70.83 7.36 -22.64
N GLY A 339 70.64 8.38 -23.48
CA GLY A 339 71.46 9.46 -24.05
C GLY A 339 70.83 9.85 -25.40
N GLU A 340 71.11 11.05 -25.91
CA GLU A 340 70.89 11.56 -27.29
C GLU A 340 69.53 12.21 -27.70
N THR A 341 69.62 13.55 -27.91
CA THR A 341 69.23 14.35 -29.10
C THR A 341 68.17 13.80 -30.07
N ARG A 342 67.21 14.57 -30.61
CA ARG A 342 67.35 15.81 -31.41
C ARG A 342 65.94 16.26 -31.89
N GLU A 343 65.82 17.57 -32.15
CA GLU A 343 64.79 18.33 -32.91
C GLU A 343 63.37 18.47 -32.33
#